data_AF-A0A7D5ME25-F1
#
_entry.id   AF-A0A7D5ME25-F1
#
_cell.length_a   1.000
_cell.length_b   1.000
_cell.length_c   1.000
_cell.angle_alpha   90.00
_cell.angle_beta   90.00
_cell.angle_gamma   90.00
#
_symmetry.space_group_name_H-M   'P 1'
#
loop_
_entity.id
_entity.type
_entity.pdbx_description
1 polymer ?
#
loop_
_entity_poly.entity_id
_entity_poly.type
_entity_poly.pdbx_seq_one_letter_code
_entity_poly.pdbx_strand_id
1 'polypeptide(L)'
;MKTDSRIIISIDKQFYSENDEIRIHVWFNHEFYTYATLTILSPTGITIDSAGLKTDTKTTETFAFTCGGPLMFENGYYTIRVQCENVISENMFEYYNSKNRFKSKL
;
A
#
# COMPACT_ATOMS: atom_id res chain seq x y z
N MET A 1 29.86 6.88 6.59
CA MET A 1 29.05 5.72 6.19
C MET A 1 27.71 6.25 5.70
N LYS A 2 27.24 5.87 4.50
CA LYS A 2 25.85 6.17 4.10
C LYS A 2 24.95 5.29 4.95
N THR A 3 24.14 5.87 5.82
CA THR A 3 22.98 5.19 6.37
C THR A 3 22.09 4.82 5.20
N ASP A 4 21.84 3.52 5.00
CA ASP A 4 20.81 3.08 4.07
C ASP A 4 19.47 3.59 4.58
N SER A 5 18.99 4.70 4.02
CA SER A 5 17.64 5.20 4.26
C SER A 5 16.66 4.17 3.68
N ARG A 6 15.98 3.44 4.55
CA ARG A 6 15.01 2.38 4.21
C ARG A 6 13.66 2.75 4.80
N ILE A 7 12.66 2.67 3.93
CA ILE A 7 11.25 2.73 4.30
C ILE A 7 10.78 1.27 4.41
N ILE A 8 10.31 0.86 5.57
CA ILE A 8 9.81 -0.50 5.80
C ILE A 8 8.29 -0.48 5.79
N ILE A 9 7.69 -1.35 4.99
CA ILE A 9 6.24 -1.49 4.84
C ILE A 9 5.87 -2.89 5.35
N SER A 10 4.98 -2.97 6.34
CA SER A 10 4.42 -4.21 6.85
C SER A 10 2.91 -4.20 6.73
N ILE A 11 2.33 -5.36 6.46
CA ILE A 11 0.89 -5.59 6.39
C ILE A 11 0.53 -6.81 7.23
N ASP A 12 -0.73 -6.89 7.69
CA ASP A 12 -1.19 -7.93 8.61
C ASP A 12 -1.33 -9.32 7.94
N LYS A 13 -1.71 -9.34 6.66
CA LYS A 13 -1.76 -10.55 5.84
C LYS A 13 -1.38 -10.26 4.39
N GLN A 14 -1.18 -11.31 3.58
CA GLN A 14 -0.83 -11.18 2.16
C GLN A 14 -2.04 -11.33 1.21
N PHE A 15 -3.12 -11.94 1.67
CA PHE A 15 -4.32 -12.24 0.87
C PHE A 15 -5.55 -11.57 1.48
N TYR A 16 -6.28 -10.81 0.67
CA TYR A 16 -7.46 -10.05 1.07
C TYR A 16 -8.64 -10.32 0.13
N SER A 17 -9.82 -10.09 0.65
CA SER A 17 -11.11 -10.26 -0.02
C SER A 17 -12.01 -9.03 0.18
N GLU A 18 -13.18 -9.02 -0.46
CA GLU A 18 -14.12 -7.91 -0.36
C GLU A 18 -14.50 -7.61 1.09
N ASN A 19 -14.42 -6.34 1.50
CA ASN A 19 -14.66 -5.81 2.85
C ASN A 19 -13.61 -6.16 3.91
N ASP A 20 -12.51 -6.84 3.56
CA ASP A 20 -11.38 -6.93 4.48
C ASP A 20 -10.76 -5.55 4.73
N GLU A 21 -10.25 -5.30 5.93
CA GLU A 21 -9.44 -4.11 6.22
C GLU A 21 -7.96 -4.49 6.16
N ILE A 22 -7.19 -3.81 5.32
CA ILE A 22 -5.72 -3.87 5.31
C ILE A 22 -5.20 -2.87 6.33
N ARG A 23 -4.28 -3.31 7.19
CA ARG A 23 -3.51 -2.40 8.05
C ARG A 23 -2.08 -2.32 7.57
N ILE A 24 -1.73 -1.16 7.04
CA ILE A 24 -0.41 -0.88 6.51
C ILE A 24 0.38 -0.11 7.56
N HIS A 25 1.44 -0.73 8.06
CA HIS A 25 2.38 -0.12 8.98
C HIS A 25 3.63 0.33 8.22
N VAL A 26 3.99 1.60 8.36
CA VAL A 26 5.15 2.19 7.72
C VAL A 26 6.11 2.71 8.78
N TRP A 27 7.37 2.29 8.67
CA TRP A 27 8.45 2.74 9.55
C TRP A 27 9.62 3.29 8.73
N PHE A 28 10.17 4.41 9.20
CA PHE A 28 11.31 5.10 8.61
C PHE A 28 12.53 4.87 9.51
N ASN A 29 13.59 4.25 8.98
CA ASN A 29 14.82 4.03 9.73
C ASN A 29 15.79 5.24 9.71
N HIS A 30 15.38 6.32 9.05
CA HIS A 30 16.14 7.54 8.85
C HIS A 30 15.18 8.73 8.88
N GLU A 31 15.63 9.87 9.41
CA GLU A 31 14.82 11.10 9.45
C GLU A 31 14.77 11.70 8.05
N PHE A 32 13.57 11.90 7.53
CA PHE A 32 13.36 12.69 6.32
C PHE A 32 12.80 14.06 6.73
N TYR A 33 13.24 15.12 6.07
CA TYR A 33 12.81 16.49 6.38
C TYR A 33 11.53 16.89 5.62
N THR A 34 10.91 15.91 4.95
CA THR A 34 9.70 16.08 4.14
C THR A 34 8.69 14.97 4.46
N TYR A 35 7.42 15.20 4.12
CA TYR A 35 6.37 14.19 4.24
C TYR A 35 6.55 13.11 3.19
N ALA A 36 6.24 11.87 3.56
CA ALA A 36 6.15 10.76 2.62
C ALA A 36 4.72 10.59 2.13
N THR A 37 4.57 9.98 0.95
CA THR A 37 3.26 9.63 0.39
C THR A 37 3.15 8.12 0.27
N LEU A 38 2.12 7.54 0.89
CA LEU A 38 1.65 6.19 0.64
C LEU A 38 0.64 6.22 -0.50
N THR A 39 0.77 5.30 -1.45
CA THR A 39 -0.14 5.13 -2.58
C THR A 39 -0.47 3.66 -2.75
N ILE A 40 -1.75 3.33 -2.88
CA ILE A 40 -2.21 2.00 -3.28
C ILE A 40 -2.47 2.01 -4.78
N LEU A 41 -1.81 1.09 -5.49
CA LEU A 41 -1.92 0.92 -6.93
C LEU A 41 -2.65 -0.38 -7.25
N SER A 42 -3.54 -0.32 -8.23
CA SER A 42 -4.17 -1.47 -8.86
C SER A 42 -3.17 -2.34 -9.63
N PRO A 43 -3.54 -3.57 -10.05
CA PRO A 43 -2.70 -4.41 -10.89
C PRO A 43 -2.25 -3.75 -12.21
N THR A 44 -3.02 -2.78 -12.70
CA THR A 44 -2.72 -1.99 -13.91
C THR A 44 -1.92 -0.71 -13.62
N GLY A 45 -1.57 -0.44 -12.36
CA GLY A 45 -0.79 0.72 -11.94
C GLY A 45 -1.62 2.00 -11.72
N ILE A 46 -2.95 1.92 -11.79
CA ILE A 46 -3.83 3.06 -11.46
C ILE A 46 -3.87 3.25 -9.94
N THR A 47 -3.73 4.50 -9.48
CA THR A 47 -3.92 4.88 -8.08
C THR A 47 -5.35 4.68 -7.63
N ILE A 48 -5.51 4.01 -6.51
CA ILE A 48 -6.80 3.70 -5.88
C ILE A 48 -7.01 4.60 -4.68
N ASP A 49 -5.97 4.77 -3.88
CA ASP A 49 -6.00 5.57 -2.66
C ASP A 49 -4.59 6.09 -2.34
N SER A 50 -4.51 7.14 -1.53
CA SER A 50 -3.26 7.70 -1.08
C SER A 50 -3.38 8.44 0.26
N ALA A 51 -2.28 8.49 0.99
CA ALA A 51 -2.19 9.19 2.26
C ALA A 51 -0.80 9.82 2.47
N GLY A 52 -0.78 10.98 3.12
CA GLY A 52 0.45 11.57 3.63
C GLY A 52 0.88 10.89 4.93
N LEU A 53 2.18 10.66 5.09
CA LEU A 53 2.78 10.03 6.26
C LEU A 53 3.80 10.97 6.90
N LYS A 54 3.83 10.99 8.22
CA LYS A 54 4.95 11.60 8.96
C LYS A 54 6.17 10.69 8.88
N THR A 55 7.34 11.31 8.77
CA THR A 55 8.62 10.63 8.55
C THR A 55 9.50 10.61 9.80
N ASP A 56 8.89 10.76 10.97
CA ASP A 56 9.57 10.67 12.27
C ASP A 56 10.03 9.21 12.51
N THR A 57 11.32 9.04 12.78
CA THR A 57 11.96 7.74 12.99
C THR A 57 11.49 7.01 14.25
N LYS A 58 10.85 7.72 15.18
CA LYS A 58 10.34 7.18 16.44
C LYS A 58 8.90 6.68 16.34
N THR A 59 8.22 6.96 15.23
CA THR A 59 6.82 6.60 15.04
C THR A 59 6.63 5.61 13.92
N THR A 60 5.74 4.65 14.13
CA THR A 60 5.20 3.82 13.07
C THR A 60 3.87 4.42 12.64
N GLU A 61 3.80 4.90 11.41
CA GLU A 61 2.54 5.38 10.85
C GLU A 61 1.69 4.16 10.46
N THR A 62 0.39 4.21 10.78
CA THR A 62 -0.54 3.15 10.44
C THR A 62 -1.65 3.71 9.57
N PHE A 63 -1.85 3.08 8.41
CA PHE A 63 -2.91 3.41 7.48
C PHE A 63 -3.86 2.22 7.35
N ALA A 64 -5.16 2.46 7.52
CA ALA A 64 -6.19 1.45 7.35
C ALA A 64 -6.93 1.68 6.03
N PHE A 65 -7.06 0.63 5.24
CA PHE A 65 -7.73 0.67 3.94
C PHE A 65 -8.70 -0.50 3.83
N THR A 66 -9.97 -0.22 3.61
CA THR A 66 -10.98 -1.26 3.40
C THR A 66 -10.97 -1.72 1.94
N CYS A 67 -10.73 -3.01 1.73
CA CYS A 67 -10.81 -3.66 0.44
C CYS A 67 -12.23 -3.64 -0.12
N GLY A 68 -12.30 -3.50 -1.44
CA GLY A 68 -13.57 -3.32 -2.14
C GLY A 68 -13.88 -1.84 -2.33
N GLY A 69 -14.92 -1.56 -3.10
CA GLY A 69 -15.24 -0.23 -3.58
C GLY A 69 -15.01 -0.07 -5.08
N PRO A 70 -15.42 1.07 -5.66
CA PRO A 70 -15.55 1.24 -7.10
C PRO A 70 -14.21 1.20 -7.85
N LEU A 71 -13.08 1.41 -7.16
CA LEU A 71 -11.74 1.43 -7.72
C LEU A 71 -10.93 0.15 -7.45
N MET A 72 -11.50 -0.81 -6.69
CA MET A 72 -10.85 -2.06 -6.31
C MET A 72 -11.66 -3.28 -6.79
N PHE A 73 -11.79 -3.38 -8.12
CA PHE A 73 -12.60 -4.38 -8.80
C PHE A 73 -11.78 -5.37 -9.64
N GLU A 74 -10.46 -5.34 -9.63
CA GLU A 74 -9.63 -6.29 -10.39
C GLU A 74 -9.09 -7.33 -9.43
N ASN A 75 -9.11 -8.61 -9.80
CA ASN A 75 -8.40 -9.61 -9.00
C ASN A 75 -6.92 -9.57 -9.36
N GLY A 76 -6.05 -9.78 -8.39
CA GLY A 76 -4.61 -9.86 -8.62
C GLY A 76 -3.80 -9.13 -7.56
N TYR A 77 -2.56 -8.79 -7.92
CA TYR A 77 -1.63 -8.14 -7.02
C TYR A 77 -1.76 -6.62 -7.08
N TYR A 78 -1.96 -6.03 -5.92
CA TYR A 78 -1.98 -4.59 -5.70
C TYR A 78 -0.66 -4.19 -5.04
N THR A 79 -0.21 -2.97 -5.32
CA THR A 79 1.06 -2.46 -4.81
C THR A 79 0.82 -1.34 -3.81
N ILE A 80 1.42 -1.47 -2.64
CA ILE A 80 1.59 -0.39 -1.68
C ILE A 80 2.94 0.25 -1.98
N ARG A 81 2.93 1.49 -2.43
CA ARG A 81 4.13 2.28 -2.67
C ARG A 81 4.23 3.36 -1.62
N VAL A 82 5.39 3.48 -0.96
CA VAL A 82 5.72 4.65 -0.14
C VAL A 82 6.89 5.38 -0.79
N GLN A 83 6.68 6.66 -1.07
CA GLN A 83 7.69 7.53 -1.65
C GLN A 83 7.99 8.69 -0.69
N CYS A 84 9.28 8.93 -0.44
CA CYS A 84 9.77 10.09 0.27
C CYS A 84 11.02 10.60 -0.44
N GLU A 85 10.97 11.83 -0.96
CA GLU A 85 12.06 12.41 -1.77
C GLU A 85 12.47 11.45 -2.92
N ASN A 86 13.72 10.98 -2.90
CA ASN A 86 14.30 10.05 -3.88
C ASN A 86 14.30 8.58 -3.40
N VAL A 87 13.64 8.27 -2.27
CA VAL A 87 13.55 6.93 -1.71
C VAL A 87 12.15 6.38 -1.95
N ILE A 88 12.09 5.20 -2.57
CA ILE A 88 10.84 4.48 -2.83
C ILE A 88 10.96 3.10 -2.21
N SER A 89 9.90 2.66 -1.53
CA SER A 89 9.74 1.29 -1.06
C SER A 89 8.37 0.77 -1.49
N GLU A 90 8.31 -0.49 -1.86
CA GLU A 90 7.11 -1.14 -2.35
C GLU A 90 6.89 -2.46 -1.63
N ASN A 91 5.62 -2.76 -1.34
CA ASN A 91 5.16 -4.06 -0.88
C ASN A 91 3.87 -4.41 -1.63
N MET A 92 3.53 -5.68 -1.71
CA MET A 92 2.41 -6.16 -2.51
C MET A 92 1.46 -7.03 -1.68
N PHE A 93 0.19 -6.97 -2.00
CA PHE A 93 -0.83 -7.88 -1.47
C PHE A 93 -1.71 -8.39 -2.61
N GLU A 94 -2.25 -9.60 -2.44
CA GLU A 94 -3.19 -10.19 -3.38
C GLU A 94 -4.62 -9.91 -2.93
N TYR A 95 -5.46 -9.47 -3.86
CA TYR A 95 -6.88 -9.25 -3.63
C TYR A 95 -7.73 -10.14 -4.53
N TYR A 96 -8.75 -10.74 -3.92
CA TYR A 96 -9.70 -11.60 -4.58
C TYR A 96 -11.14 -11.17 -4.30
N ASN A 97 -11.86 -10.77 -5.37
CA ASN A 97 -13.29 -10.58 -5.35
C ASN A 97 -13.99 -11.73 -6.10
N SER A 98 -14.84 -12.47 -5.39
CA SER A 98 -15.60 -13.60 -5.92
C SER A 98 -16.64 -13.19 -6.95
N LYS A 99 -17.13 -11.94 -6.91
CA LYS A 99 -18.08 -11.39 -7.90
C LYS A 99 -17.47 -11.22 -9.29
N ASN A 100 -16.14 -11.11 -9.37
CA ASN A 100 -15.43 -11.01 -10.65
C ASN A 100 -15.15 -12.37 -11.31
N ARG A 101 -15.40 -13.48 -10.62
CA ARG A 101 -15.19 -14.84 -11.15
C ARG A 101 -16.10 -15.15 -12.36
N PHE A 102 -17.17 -14.37 -12.53
CA PHE A 102 -18.20 -14.58 -13.55
C PHE A 102 -18.35 -13.44 -14.56
N LYS A 103 -17.31 -12.62 -14.79
CA LYS A 103 -17.24 -11.90 -16.07
C LYS A 103 -16.99 -12.93 -17.17
N SER A 104 -18.07 -13.58 -17.58
CA SER A 104 -18.17 -14.33 -18.82
C SER A 104 -17.58 -13.43 -19.90
N LYS A 105 -16.55 -13.91 -20.58
CA LYS A 105 -16.19 -13.38 -21.89
C LYS A 105 -17.42 -13.55 -22.77
N LEU A 106 -18.22 -12.50 -22.89
CA LEU A 106 -19.17 -12.31 -23.98
C LEU A 106 -18.43 -11.48 -25.03
#